data_AF-A0A9D8B7H7-F1
#
_entry.id   AF-A0A9D8B7H7-F1
#
_cell.length_a   1.000
_cell.length_b   1.000
_cell.length_c   1.000
_cell.angle_alpha   90.00
_cell.angle_beta   90.00
_cell.angle_gamma   90.00
#
_symmetry.space_group_name_H-M   'P 1'
#
loop_
_entity.id
_entity.type
_entity.pdbx_description
1 polymer ?
#
loop_
_entity_poly.entity_id
_entity_poly.type
_entity_poly.pdbx_seq_one_letter_code
_entity_poly.pdbx_strand_id
1 'polypeptide(L)'
;YAFVEMVADYIRRGRITLDPSVNKDRVTYHDPCNQGRSAGFIEEPRYVLRQSVMDYVDLNPCGRNNWCCGGGGGALTMSEYRDRRLDVAKVKAEQIKASGAKVVATSCHNCIDQLNELQRHYKLGVKVVNTCELTADAIVLKRPVDLHDGEGYLRDTSKWNWEMAQAMAYSERLGDLGNEHRQVIEYVRKYYDANKDWPLPARIAKDLGSKRCDLFRREPQVLFKIAGLPNPGQKLTWDVKKLHECER
;
A
#
# COMPACT_ATOMS: atom_id res chain seq x y z
N TYR A 1 9.55 11.47 -8.79
CA TYR A 1 8.84 10.24 -9.16
C TYR A 1 7.35 10.52 -9.20
N ALA A 2 6.75 10.44 -10.38
CA ALA A 2 5.31 10.32 -10.50
C ALA A 2 4.87 8.97 -9.89
N PHE A 3 3.63 8.90 -9.39
CA PHE A 3 3.07 7.68 -8.81
C PHE A 3 3.28 6.44 -9.69
N VAL A 4 3.05 6.57 -11.00
CA VAL A 4 3.16 5.48 -11.97
C VAL A 4 4.59 4.98 -12.14
N GLU A 5 5.60 5.84 -12.01
CA GLU A 5 7.02 5.43 -12.05
C GLU A 5 7.39 4.63 -10.81
N MET A 6 6.98 5.12 -9.64
CA MET A 6 7.27 4.48 -8.35
C MET A 6 6.62 3.09 -8.27
N VAL A 7 5.36 2.98 -8.66
CA VAL A 7 4.66 1.69 -8.68
C VAL A 7 5.29 0.74 -9.69
N ALA A 8 5.65 1.22 -10.90
CA ALA A 8 6.35 0.40 -11.87
C ALA A 8 7.67 -0.15 -11.32
N ASP A 9 8.46 0.67 -10.62
CA ASP A 9 9.69 0.22 -9.95
C ASP A 9 9.41 -0.82 -8.86
N TYR A 10 8.38 -0.62 -8.03
CA TYR A 10 8.03 -1.57 -6.97
C TYR A 10 7.56 -2.92 -7.51
N ILE A 11 6.81 -2.93 -8.61
CA ILE A 11 6.42 -4.17 -9.29
C ILE A 11 7.68 -4.85 -9.87
N ARG A 12 8.55 -4.12 -10.58
CA ARG A 12 9.79 -4.68 -11.17
C ARG A 12 10.73 -5.28 -10.13
N ARG A 13 10.79 -4.69 -8.94
CA ARG A 13 11.60 -5.18 -7.82
C ARG A 13 10.91 -6.25 -6.98
N GLY A 14 9.69 -6.66 -7.34
CA GLY A 14 8.91 -7.66 -6.59
C GLY A 14 8.47 -7.20 -5.20
N ARG A 15 8.49 -5.89 -4.92
CA ARG A 15 8.00 -5.31 -3.65
C ARG A 15 6.48 -5.35 -3.56
N ILE A 16 5.81 -5.29 -4.70
CA ILE A 16 4.36 -5.43 -4.82
C ILE A 16 4.09 -6.58 -5.80
N THR A 17 3.16 -7.44 -5.42
CA THR A 17 2.61 -8.49 -6.29
C THR A 17 1.18 -8.12 -6.63
N LEU A 18 0.83 -8.24 -7.90
CA LEU A 18 -0.51 -7.92 -8.40
C LEU A 18 -1.20 -9.18 -8.93
N ASP A 19 -2.50 -9.28 -8.67
CA ASP A 19 -3.41 -10.25 -9.28
C ASP A 19 -4.34 -9.52 -10.25
N PRO A 20 -4.09 -9.55 -11.57
CA PRO A 20 -4.93 -8.85 -12.55
C PRO A 20 -6.35 -9.43 -12.65
N SER A 21 -6.59 -10.66 -12.17
CA SER A 21 -7.87 -11.36 -12.33
C SER A 21 -9.05 -10.70 -11.62
N VAL A 22 -8.79 -9.82 -10.67
CA VAL A 22 -9.80 -8.99 -9.99
C VAL A 22 -10.39 -7.93 -10.91
N ASN A 23 -9.62 -7.48 -11.92
CA ASN A 23 -10.00 -6.44 -12.88
C ASN A 23 -10.26 -7.07 -14.26
N LYS A 24 -11.49 -7.56 -14.47
CA LYS A 24 -11.89 -8.34 -15.65
C LYS A 24 -12.40 -7.50 -16.82
N ASP A 25 -12.89 -6.30 -16.56
CA ASP A 25 -13.42 -5.42 -17.61
C ASP A 25 -12.29 -4.92 -18.52
N ARG A 26 -12.60 -4.70 -19.79
CA ARG A 26 -11.67 -4.07 -20.74
C ARG A 26 -11.35 -2.64 -20.30
N VAL A 27 -10.09 -2.37 -20.07
CA VAL A 27 -9.56 -1.10 -19.58
C VAL A 27 -8.75 -0.40 -20.67
N THR A 28 -8.96 0.90 -20.84
CA THR A 28 -8.12 1.77 -21.65
C THR A 28 -7.45 2.85 -20.80
N TYR A 29 -6.36 3.42 -21.28
CA TYR A 29 -5.68 4.54 -20.63
C TYR A 29 -5.87 5.87 -21.38
N HIS A 30 -6.22 6.93 -20.66
CA HIS A 30 -6.11 8.30 -21.13
C HIS A 30 -4.80 8.91 -20.65
N ASP A 31 -3.85 9.09 -21.58
CA ASP A 31 -2.60 9.80 -21.35
C ASP A 31 -2.86 11.28 -21.04
N PRO A 32 -2.62 11.76 -19.79
CA PRO A 32 -2.76 13.17 -19.46
C PRO A 32 -1.73 14.00 -20.23
N CYS A 33 -2.14 15.15 -20.76
CA CYS A 33 -1.26 16.00 -21.55
C CYS A 33 0.03 16.40 -20.82
N ASN A 34 -0.07 16.82 -19.56
CA ASN A 34 1.10 17.22 -18.77
C ASN A 34 2.04 16.04 -18.49
N GLN A 35 1.52 14.82 -18.34
CA GLN A 35 2.35 13.65 -18.07
C GLN A 35 2.95 13.08 -19.36
N GLY A 36 2.15 12.86 -20.40
CA GLY A 36 2.62 12.27 -21.66
C GLY A 36 3.44 13.23 -22.53
N ARG A 37 2.96 14.47 -22.74
CA ARG A 37 3.66 15.44 -23.62
C ARG A 37 4.77 16.19 -22.90
N SER A 38 4.52 16.73 -21.71
CA SER A 38 5.50 17.58 -21.01
C SER A 38 6.50 16.77 -20.20
N ALA A 39 6.04 15.75 -19.46
CA ALA A 39 6.92 14.98 -18.58
C ALA A 39 7.47 13.68 -19.20
N GLY A 40 6.89 13.21 -20.32
CA GLY A 40 7.36 12.04 -21.05
C GLY A 40 6.94 10.68 -20.47
N PHE A 41 6.03 10.65 -19.49
CA PHE A 41 5.53 9.41 -18.91
C PHE A 41 4.50 8.77 -19.84
N ILE A 42 4.91 7.72 -20.55
CA ILE A 42 4.09 7.02 -21.56
C ILE A 42 4.06 5.53 -21.24
N GLU A 43 5.22 4.90 -21.06
CA GLU A 43 5.26 3.44 -20.88
C GLU A 43 5.00 2.98 -19.45
N GLU A 44 5.31 3.80 -18.45
CA GLU A 44 5.09 3.48 -17.03
C GLU A 44 3.62 3.22 -16.68
N PRO A 45 2.65 4.09 -17.02
CA PRO A 45 1.25 3.80 -16.74
C PRO A 45 0.77 2.54 -17.48
N ARG A 46 1.24 2.31 -18.71
CA ARG A 46 0.90 1.12 -19.49
C ARG A 46 1.45 -0.15 -18.85
N TYR A 47 2.71 -0.10 -18.40
CA TYR A 47 3.35 -1.19 -17.68
C TYR A 47 2.55 -1.53 -16.43
N VAL A 48 2.21 -0.54 -15.59
CA VAL A 48 1.39 -0.77 -14.39
C VAL A 48 0.04 -1.38 -14.76
N LEU A 49 -0.69 -0.81 -15.72
CA LEU A 49 -2.01 -1.33 -16.11
C LEU A 49 -1.95 -2.76 -16.65
N ARG A 50 -0.96 -3.09 -17.49
CA ARG A 50 -0.77 -4.46 -18.01
C ARG A 50 -0.49 -5.49 -16.90
N GLN A 51 -0.09 -5.07 -15.71
CA GLN A 51 0.07 -5.94 -14.53
C GLN A 51 -1.16 -5.93 -13.62
N SER A 52 -1.98 -4.88 -13.69
CA SER A 52 -3.15 -4.70 -12.81
C SER A 52 -4.47 -5.21 -13.41
N VAL A 53 -4.55 -5.47 -14.71
CA VAL A 53 -5.83 -5.79 -15.40
C VAL A 53 -5.71 -6.94 -16.39
N MET A 54 -6.81 -7.66 -16.63
CA MET A 54 -6.83 -8.80 -17.57
C MET A 54 -6.86 -8.40 -19.05
N ASP A 55 -7.58 -7.32 -19.39
CA ASP A 55 -7.78 -6.88 -20.77
C ASP A 55 -7.48 -5.38 -20.89
N TYR A 56 -6.28 -5.08 -21.39
CA TYR A 56 -5.82 -3.71 -21.64
C TYR A 56 -5.83 -3.40 -23.14
N VAL A 57 -6.41 -2.25 -23.50
CA VAL A 57 -6.37 -1.69 -24.85
C VAL A 57 -5.91 -0.24 -24.82
N ASP A 58 -5.08 0.17 -25.76
CA ASP A 58 -4.71 1.59 -25.89
C ASP A 58 -5.77 2.37 -26.68
N LEU A 59 -5.89 3.67 -26.38
CA LEU A 59 -6.60 4.58 -27.28
C LEU A 59 -5.82 4.75 -28.59
N ASN A 60 -6.50 5.16 -29.66
CA ASN A 60 -5.82 5.53 -30.91
C ASN A 60 -6.29 6.93 -31.36
N PRO A 61 -5.39 7.92 -31.50
CA PRO A 61 -3.96 7.91 -31.13
C PRO A 61 -3.74 7.92 -29.60
N CYS A 62 -2.62 7.36 -29.13
CA CYS A 62 -2.22 7.37 -27.71
C CYS A 62 -0.87 8.06 -27.46
N GLY A 63 -0.44 8.07 -26.19
CA GLY A 63 0.83 8.63 -25.75
C GLY A 63 0.91 10.13 -26.00
N ARG A 64 2.03 10.60 -26.59
CA ARG A 64 2.22 12.02 -26.93
C ARG A 64 1.17 12.56 -27.91
N ASN A 65 0.68 11.69 -28.78
CA ASN A 65 -0.29 12.03 -29.82
C ASN A 65 -1.75 11.92 -29.34
N ASN A 66 -1.97 11.58 -28.06
CA ASN A 66 -3.30 11.47 -27.49
C ASN A 66 -4.06 12.80 -27.51
N TRP A 67 -5.36 12.74 -27.81
CA TRP A 67 -6.23 13.92 -27.76
C TRP A 67 -6.36 14.46 -26.32
N CYS A 68 -6.50 15.77 -26.17
CA CYS A 68 -6.81 16.39 -24.88
C CYS A 68 -8.20 15.94 -24.40
N CYS A 69 -8.40 15.81 -23.08
CA CYS A 69 -9.74 15.60 -22.52
C CYS A 69 -10.61 16.88 -22.54
N GLY A 70 -9.97 18.06 -22.65
CA GLY A 70 -10.64 19.37 -22.66
C GLY A 70 -10.66 20.09 -21.31
N GLY A 71 -10.20 19.46 -20.22
CA GLY A 71 -10.31 20.03 -18.87
C GLY A 71 -9.12 20.85 -18.37
N GLY A 72 -7.99 20.84 -19.10
CA GLY A 72 -6.77 21.56 -18.72
C GLY A 72 -6.85 23.08 -18.89
N GLY A 73 -5.81 23.79 -18.46
CA GLY A 73 -5.66 25.24 -18.72
C GLY A 73 -6.70 26.14 -18.08
N GLY A 74 -7.39 25.70 -17.02
CA GLY A 74 -8.49 26.43 -16.38
C GLY A 74 -9.87 26.23 -17.03
N ALA A 75 -9.97 25.45 -18.11
CA ALA A 75 -11.25 25.20 -18.78
C ALA A 75 -12.26 24.44 -17.91
N LEU A 76 -11.81 23.66 -16.92
CA LEU A 76 -12.71 23.00 -15.98
C LEU A 76 -13.46 23.99 -15.08
N THR A 77 -12.82 25.10 -14.69
CA THR A 77 -13.37 26.08 -13.75
C THR A 77 -14.21 27.16 -14.40
N MET A 78 -14.05 27.38 -15.72
CA MET A 78 -14.81 28.39 -16.46
C MET A 78 -16.14 27.83 -16.96
N SER A 79 -17.15 27.87 -16.09
CA SER A 79 -18.49 27.33 -16.35
C SER A 79 -19.17 27.91 -17.60
N GLU A 80 -18.88 29.16 -17.96
CA GLU A 80 -19.40 29.85 -19.13
C GLU A 80 -18.96 29.23 -20.47
N TYR A 81 -17.84 28.50 -20.47
CA TYR A 81 -17.33 27.80 -21.65
C TYR A 81 -17.62 26.30 -21.65
N ARG A 82 -18.45 25.82 -20.71
CA ARG A 82 -18.75 24.40 -20.52
C ARG A 82 -19.17 23.72 -21.82
N ASP A 83 -20.15 24.27 -22.53
CA ASP A 83 -20.71 23.63 -23.72
C ASP A 83 -19.68 23.59 -24.85
N ARG A 84 -19.00 24.71 -25.12
CA ARG A 84 -17.89 24.76 -26.09
C ARG A 84 -16.77 23.78 -25.76
N ARG A 85 -16.42 23.63 -24.49
CA ARG A 85 -15.41 22.68 -24.01
C ARG A 85 -15.86 21.24 -24.28
N LEU A 86 -17.13 20.90 -24.03
CA LEU A 86 -17.68 19.57 -24.31
C LEU A 86 -17.73 19.28 -25.82
N ASP A 87 -18.07 20.28 -26.64
CA ASP A 87 -18.09 20.16 -28.10
C ASP A 87 -16.69 19.88 -28.66
N VAL A 88 -15.68 20.65 -28.25
CA VAL A 88 -14.28 20.42 -28.67
C VAL A 88 -13.78 19.07 -28.19
N ALA A 89 -14.19 18.64 -26.98
CA ALA A 89 -13.81 17.34 -26.42
C ALA A 89 -14.59 16.15 -27.00
N LYS A 90 -15.53 16.36 -27.93
CA LYS A 90 -16.26 15.27 -28.61
C LYS A 90 -15.33 14.25 -29.24
N VAL A 91 -14.22 14.69 -29.83
CA VAL A 91 -13.20 13.79 -30.41
C VAL A 91 -12.65 12.80 -29.38
N LYS A 92 -12.52 13.20 -28.11
CA LYS A 92 -12.10 12.32 -27.02
C LYS A 92 -13.18 11.29 -26.69
N ALA A 93 -14.44 11.71 -26.67
CA ALA A 93 -15.57 10.82 -26.40
C ALA A 93 -15.67 9.72 -27.46
N GLU A 94 -15.59 10.09 -28.74
CA GLU A 94 -15.58 9.11 -29.85
C GLU A 94 -14.35 8.21 -29.80
N GLN A 95 -13.18 8.74 -29.44
CA GLN A 95 -11.98 7.94 -29.26
C GLN A 95 -12.13 6.88 -28.17
N ILE A 96 -12.71 7.24 -27.03
CA ILE A 96 -12.99 6.29 -25.93
C ILE A 96 -13.98 5.23 -26.41
N LYS A 97 -15.06 5.65 -27.08
CA LYS A 97 -16.07 4.73 -27.61
C LYS A 97 -15.47 3.73 -28.60
N ALA A 98 -14.58 4.19 -29.48
CA ALA A 98 -13.90 3.35 -30.48
C ALA A 98 -12.98 2.28 -29.86
N SER A 99 -12.48 2.48 -28.63
CA SER A 99 -11.67 1.47 -27.94
C SER A 99 -12.46 0.25 -27.47
N GLY A 100 -13.78 0.38 -27.34
CA GLY A 100 -14.64 -0.65 -26.75
C GLY A 100 -14.36 -0.92 -25.26
N ALA A 101 -13.58 -0.07 -24.59
CA ALA A 101 -13.29 -0.20 -23.17
C ALA A 101 -14.52 0.14 -22.32
N LYS A 102 -14.68 -0.59 -21.22
CA LYS A 102 -15.69 -0.30 -20.19
C LYS A 102 -15.12 0.57 -19.07
N VAL A 103 -13.80 0.58 -18.91
CA VAL A 103 -13.10 1.37 -17.90
C VAL A 103 -12.07 2.28 -18.58
N VAL A 104 -12.07 3.56 -18.23
CA VAL A 104 -11.05 4.53 -18.66
C VAL A 104 -10.20 4.91 -17.46
N ALA A 105 -8.97 4.43 -17.44
CA ALA A 105 -7.98 4.79 -16.43
C ALA A 105 -7.24 6.07 -16.82
N THR A 106 -6.89 6.89 -15.83
CA THR A 106 -5.96 8.03 -16.01
C THR A 106 -5.18 8.30 -14.72
N SER A 107 -4.06 9.01 -14.79
CA SER A 107 -3.25 9.39 -13.61
C SER A 107 -3.41 10.86 -13.21
N CYS A 108 -4.33 11.59 -13.86
CA CYS A 108 -4.56 13.02 -13.63
C CYS A 108 -5.96 13.27 -13.10
N HIS A 109 -6.07 13.93 -11.95
CA HIS A 109 -7.36 14.23 -11.31
C HIS A 109 -8.24 15.14 -12.19
N ASN A 110 -7.68 16.19 -12.79
CA ASN A 110 -8.43 17.04 -13.75
C ASN A 110 -8.96 16.23 -14.95
N CYS A 111 -8.24 15.20 -15.38
CA CYS A 111 -8.74 14.33 -16.43
C CYS A 111 -9.89 13.45 -15.93
N ILE A 112 -9.89 13.00 -14.67
CA ILE A 112 -11.01 12.24 -14.08
C ILE A 112 -12.29 13.07 -14.13
N ASP A 113 -12.26 14.32 -13.67
CA ASP A 113 -13.46 15.17 -13.64
C ASP A 113 -14.02 15.41 -15.04
N GLN A 114 -13.14 15.80 -15.97
CA GLN A 114 -13.53 16.07 -17.35
C GLN A 114 -14.04 14.80 -18.07
N LEU A 115 -13.36 13.67 -17.90
CA LEU A 115 -13.77 12.41 -18.53
C LEU A 115 -15.10 11.90 -17.96
N ASN A 116 -15.34 12.07 -16.66
CA ASN A 116 -16.65 11.79 -16.06
C ASN A 116 -17.74 12.69 -16.65
N GLU A 117 -17.44 13.96 -16.91
CA GLU A 117 -18.40 14.84 -17.54
C GLU A 117 -18.69 14.46 -18.99
N LEU A 118 -17.67 14.09 -19.77
CA LEU A 118 -17.85 13.54 -21.12
C LEU A 118 -18.66 12.25 -21.10
N GLN A 119 -18.38 11.35 -20.14
CA GLN A 119 -19.11 10.11 -19.96
C GLN A 119 -20.60 10.36 -19.73
N ARG A 120 -20.96 11.34 -18.89
CA ARG A 120 -22.36 11.71 -18.60
C ARG A 120 -23.01 12.39 -19.81
N HIS A 121 -22.32 13.35 -20.42
CA HIS A 121 -22.85 14.14 -21.53
C HIS A 121 -23.09 13.29 -22.79
N TYR A 122 -22.11 12.47 -23.17
CA TYR A 122 -22.17 11.61 -24.36
C TYR A 122 -22.69 10.19 -24.08
N LYS A 123 -23.06 9.89 -22.82
CA LYS A 123 -23.59 8.59 -22.37
C LYS A 123 -22.72 7.41 -22.80
N LEU A 124 -21.41 7.52 -22.55
CA LEU A 124 -20.43 6.55 -23.06
C LEU A 124 -20.53 5.17 -22.40
N GLY A 125 -21.20 5.06 -21.25
CA GLY A 125 -21.33 3.79 -20.53
C GLY A 125 -20.01 3.25 -19.93
N VAL A 126 -19.00 4.11 -19.79
CA VAL A 126 -17.71 3.76 -19.20
C VAL A 126 -17.61 4.17 -17.73
N LYS A 127 -16.78 3.48 -16.95
CA LYS A 127 -16.35 3.90 -15.61
C LYS A 127 -15.01 4.63 -15.74
N VAL A 128 -14.90 5.84 -15.21
CA VAL A 128 -13.63 6.58 -15.17
C VAL A 128 -12.98 6.38 -13.81
N VAL A 129 -11.72 5.96 -13.79
CA VAL A 129 -10.98 5.65 -12.55
C VAL A 129 -9.57 6.20 -12.60
N ASN A 130 -8.96 6.39 -11.43
CA ASN A 130 -7.53 6.59 -11.35
C ASN A 130 -6.79 5.27 -11.58
N THR A 131 -5.59 5.34 -12.17
CA THR A 131 -4.68 4.20 -12.30
C THR A 131 -4.32 3.58 -10.94
N CYS A 132 -4.29 4.39 -9.88
CA CYS A 132 -4.02 3.89 -8.53
C CYS A 132 -5.15 3.00 -7.99
N GLU A 133 -6.41 3.21 -8.38
CA GLU A 133 -7.54 2.38 -7.94
C GLU A 133 -7.41 0.96 -8.49
N LEU A 134 -7.24 0.82 -9.80
CA LEU A 134 -7.04 -0.49 -10.44
C LEU A 134 -5.80 -1.21 -9.90
N THR A 135 -4.74 -0.46 -9.63
CA THR A 135 -3.54 -1.01 -9.02
C THR A 135 -3.83 -1.50 -7.60
N ALA A 136 -4.50 -0.70 -6.77
CA ALA A 136 -4.81 -1.03 -5.39
C ALA A 136 -5.72 -2.27 -5.29
N ASP A 137 -6.73 -2.37 -6.15
CA ASP A 137 -7.61 -3.54 -6.22
C ASP A 137 -6.82 -4.82 -6.53
N ALA A 138 -5.82 -4.72 -7.41
CA ALA A 138 -4.96 -5.83 -7.81
C ALA A 138 -3.88 -6.19 -6.78
N ILE A 139 -3.60 -5.37 -5.75
CA ILE A 139 -2.53 -5.66 -4.79
C ILE A 139 -2.86 -6.93 -3.99
N VAL A 140 -2.00 -7.93 -4.12
CA VAL A 140 -2.02 -9.11 -3.26
C VAL A 140 -1.44 -8.72 -1.91
N LEU A 141 -2.31 -8.35 -0.98
CA LEU A 141 -1.93 -8.13 0.40
C LEU A 141 -1.57 -9.48 1.02
N LYS A 142 -0.27 -9.72 1.21
CA LYS A 142 0.21 -10.70 2.19
C LYS A 142 -0.15 -10.16 3.57
N ARG A 143 -1.39 -10.39 3.98
CA ARG A 143 -1.83 -10.01 5.32
C ARG A 143 -0.91 -10.72 6.32
N PRO A 144 -0.43 -10.01 7.37
CA PRO A 144 0.17 -10.67 8.51
C PRO A 144 -0.75 -11.74 9.14
N VAL A 145 -2.05 -11.73 8.83
CA VAL A 145 -3.05 -12.67 9.36
C VAL A 145 -2.73 -14.14 9.03
N ASP A 146 -2.02 -14.43 7.94
CA ASP A 146 -1.56 -15.81 7.66
C ASP A 146 -0.28 -16.18 8.42
N LEU A 147 0.47 -15.16 8.85
CA LEU A 147 1.68 -15.32 9.65
C LEU A 147 1.37 -15.38 11.14
N HIS A 148 0.22 -14.90 11.61
CA HIS A 148 -0.09 -14.81 13.04
C HIS A 148 -1.27 -15.70 13.47
N ASP A 149 -1.23 -16.22 14.70
CA ASP A 149 -2.41 -16.76 15.37
C ASP A 149 -3.43 -15.63 15.61
N GLY A 150 -4.69 -15.95 15.85
CA GLY A 150 -5.74 -14.93 16.04
C GLY A 150 -5.49 -13.93 17.18
N GLU A 151 -4.44 -14.13 17.98
CA GLU A 151 -3.99 -13.27 19.08
C GLU A 151 -2.80 -12.38 18.70
N GLY A 152 -2.29 -12.53 17.47
CA GLY A 152 -1.24 -11.70 16.89
C GLY A 152 0.17 -12.25 17.06
N TYR A 153 0.39 -13.49 17.50
CA TYR A 153 1.72 -14.13 17.58
C TYR A 153 2.06 -14.89 16.31
N LEU A 154 3.34 -15.01 15.93
CA LEU A 154 3.71 -15.75 14.72
C LEU A 154 3.35 -17.25 14.81
N ARG A 155 2.65 -17.77 13.78
CA ARG A 155 2.41 -19.21 13.58
C ARG A 155 3.69 -19.96 13.28
N ASP A 156 4.59 -19.35 12.52
CA ASP A 156 5.89 -19.89 12.14
C ASP A 156 6.99 -18.93 12.59
N THR A 157 7.57 -19.23 13.75
CA THR A 157 8.61 -18.41 14.38
C THR A 157 9.92 -18.39 13.60
N SER A 158 10.14 -19.35 12.69
CA SER A 158 11.34 -19.43 11.85
C SER A 158 11.40 -18.33 10.79
N LYS A 159 10.23 -17.78 10.41
CA LYS A 159 10.11 -16.70 9.44
C LYS A 159 10.44 -15.33 10.00
N TRP A 160 10.57 -15.22 11.32
CA TRP A 160 10.81 -13.94 11.97
C TRP A 160 12.08 -13.25 11.46
N ASN A 161 11.99 -11.94 11.24
CA ASN A 161 13.11 -11.07 10.93
C ASN A 161 12.86 -9.65 11.49
N TRP A 162 13.86 -8.77 11.37
CA TRP A 162 13.78 -7.42 11.92
C TRP A 162 12.68 -6.55 11.28
N GLU A 163 12.44 -6.68 9.97
CA GLU A 163 11.35 -5.96 9.29
C GLU A 163 9.98 -6.39 9.82
N MET A 164 9.82 -7.68 10.13
CA MET A 164 8.61 -8.19 10.75
C MET A 164 8.44 -7.68 12.17
N ALA A 165 9.51 -7.64 12.98
CA ALA A 165 9.46 -7.04 14.32
C ALA A 165 9.01 -5.58 14.27
N GLN A 166 9.55 -4.81 13.33
CA GLN A 166 9.18 -3.42 13.09
C GLN A 166 7.70 -3.28 12.70
N ALA A 167 7.19 -4.12 11.80
CA ALA A 167 5.79 -4.12 11.40
C ALA A 167 4.83 -4.52 12.55
N MET A 168 5.24 -5.47 13.40
CA MET A 168 4.49 -5.86 14.60
C MET A 168 4.46 -4.72 15.62
N ALA A 169 5.57 -4.02 15.82
CA ALA A 169 5.64 -2.86 16.72
C ALA A 169 4.63 -1.77 16.31
N TYR A 170 4.50 -1.48 15.01
CA TYR A 170 3.47 -0.57 14.50
C TYR A 170 2.05 -1.09 14.77
N SER A 171 1.82 -2.39 14.59
CA SER A 171 0.51 -3.01 14.85
C SER A 171 0.12 -2.94 16.32
N GLU A 172 1.09 -3.09 17.21
CA GLU A 172 0.96 -2.94 18.68
C GLU A 172 1.02 -1.46 19.13
N ARG A 173 1.06 -0.51 18.19
CA ARG A 173 1.14 0.95 18.40
C ARG A 173 2.43 1.41 19.11
N LEU A 174 3.47 0.59 19.19
CA LEU A 174 4.72 0.92 19.88
C LEU A 174 5.54 1.99 19.14
N GLY A 175 5.39 2.07 17.82
CA GLY A 175 6.16 2.98 16.97
C GLY A 175 7.47 2.35 16.52
N ASP A 176 8.50 3.19 16.29
CA ASP A 176 9.77 2.74 15.74
C ASP A 176 10.67 2.01 16.73
N LEU A 177 11.18 0.83 16.33
CA LEU A 177 12.13 0.07 17.13
C LEU A 177 13.56 0.59 16.94
N GLY A 178 14.06 1.32 17.93
CA GLY A 178 15.47 1.72 18.00
C GLY A 178 16.43 0.61 18.45
N ASN A 179 17.73 0.95 18.55
CA ASN A 179 18.80 0.03 18.98
C ASN A 179 18.55 -0.60 20.36
N GLU A 180 17.94 0.14 21.29
CA GLU A 180 17.64 -0.38 22.61
C GLU A 180 16.56 -1.46 22.58
N HIS A 181 15.53 -1.30 21.75
CA HIS A 181 14.51 -2.33 21.53
C HIS A 181 15.15 -3.59 20.95
N ARG A 182 16.07 -3.44 19.99
CA ARG A 182 16.78 -4.55 19.36
C ARG A 182 17.54 -5.40 20.37
N GLN A 183 18.26 -4.76 21.30
CA GLN A 183 19.00 -5.46 22.35
C GLN A 183 18.08 -6.30 23.25
N VAL A 184 16.90 -5.78 23.61
CA VAL A 184 15.92 -6.53 24.41
C VAL A 184 15.33 -7.69 23.60
N ILE A 185 14.92 -7.46 22.36
CA ILE A 185 14.31 -8.47 21.50
C ILE A 185 15.29 -9.63 21.25
N GLU A 186 16.54 -9.33 20.90
CA GLU A 186 17.57 -10.34 20.67
C GLU A 186 17.90 -11.13 21.95
N TYR A 187 17.96 -10.46 23.10
CA TYR A 187 18.14 -11.13 24.39
C TYR A 187 17.01 -12.13 24.68
N VAL A 188 15.76 -11.69 24.52
CA VAL A 188 14.58 -12.52 24.82
C VAL A 188 14.50 -13.72 23.88
N ARG A 189 14.81 -13.54 22.58
CA ARG A 189 14.91 -14.65 21.63
C ARG A 189 15.98 -15.65 22.03
N LYS A 190 17.20 -15.17 22.34
CA LYS A 190 18.31 -16.03 22.78
C LYS A 190 17.97 -16.80 24.07
N TYR A 191 17.31 -16.14 25.02
CA TYR A 191 16.86 -16.77 26.26
C TYR A 191 15.84 -17.88 25.99
N TYR A 192 14.84 -17.60 25.15
CA TYR A 192 13.83 -18.58 24.78
C TYR A 192 14.43 -19.78 24.03
N ASP A 193 15.36 -19.53 23.12
CA ASP A 193 16.03 -20.60 22.37
C ASP A 193 16.79 -21.56 23.30
N ALA A 194 17.44 -21.03 24.33
CA ALA A 194 18.21 -21.80 25.30
C ALA A 194 17.35 -22.52 26.36
N ASN A 195 16.27 -21.90 26.84
CA ASN A 195 15.53 -22.38 28.01
C ASN A 195 14.14 -22.95 27.66
N LYS A 196 13.63 -22.65 26.45
CA LYS A 196 12.22 -22.89 26.06
C LYS A 196 11.22 -22.29 27.05
N ASP A 197 11.60 -21.14 27.62
CA ASP A 197 10.81 -20.39 28.61
C ASP A 197 10.99 -18.88 28.40
N TRP A 198 10.08 -18.07 28.95
CA TRP A 198 10.06 -16.62 28.80
C TRP A 198 10.77 -15.93 29.97
N PRO A 199 11.72 -15.02 29.71
CA PRO A 199 12.46 -14.37 30.78
C PRO A 199 11.57 -13.42 31.59
N LEU A 200 11.78 -13.39 32.90
CA LEU A 200 11.15 -12.41 33.79
C LEU A 200 11.77 -11.02 33.62
N PRO A 201 11.04 -9.91 33.89
CA PRO A 201 11.54 -8.54 33.76
C PRO A 201 12.82 -8.30 34.55
N ALA A 202 12.86 -8.77 35.79
CA ALA A 202 13.99 -8.61 36.68
C ALA A 202 15.26 -9.26 36.12
N ARG A 203 15.11 -10.36 35.36
CA ARG A 203 16.23 -11.03 34.70
C ARG A 203 16.73 -10.23 33.51
N ILE A 204 15.81 -9.72 32.67
CA ILE A 204 16.15 -8.85 31.54
C ILE A 204 16.90 -7.60 32.05
N ALA A 205 16.38 -6.97 33.11
CA ALA A 205 16.97 -5.77 33.70
C ALA A 205 18.36 -6.04 34.29
N LYS A 206 18.53 -7.17 34.98
CA LYS A 206 19.82 -7.59 35.55
C LYS A 206 20.87 -7.87 34.48
N ASP A 207 20.51 -8.60 33.43
CA ASP A 207 21.46 -9.08 32.42
C ASP A 207 21.79 -7.99 31.38
N LEU A 208 20.88 -7.07 31.08
CA LEU A 208 21.09 -5.97 30.11
C LEU A 208 21.45 -4.62 30.76
N GLY A 209 21.61 -4.58 32.09
CA GLY A 209 22.07 -3.40 32.83
C GLY A 209 21.17 -2.17 32.67
N SER A 210 19.87 -2.35 32.42
CA SER A 210 18.94 -1.24 32.15
C SER A 210 17.47 -1.64 32.34
N LYS A 211 16.63 -0.70 32.81
CA LYS A 211 15.17 -0.86 33.03
C LYS A 211 14.37 -0.88 31.72
N ARG A 212 14.86 -1.59 30.71
CA ARG A 212 14.33 -1.55 29.33
C ARG A 212 13.01 -2.29 29.13
N CYS A 213 12.44 -2.89 30.17
CA CYS A 213 11.07 -3.42 30.13
C CYS A 213 10.01 -2.33 29.89
N ASP A 214 10.31 -1.07 30.21
CA ASP A 214 9.42 0.07 29.96
C ASP A 214 9.28 0.39 28.45
N LEU A 215 10.25 -0.01 27.63
CA LEU A 215 10.20 0.15 26.17
C LEU A 215 9.05 -0.62 25.52
N PHE A 216 8.47 -1.61 26.21
CA PHE A 216 7.36 -2.43 25.73
C PHE A 216 6.11 -2.24 26.59
N ARG A 217 5.90 -1.03 27.12
CA ARG A 217 4.72 -0.64 27.93
C ARG A 217 4.49 -1.48 29.19
N ARG A 218 5.51 -2.19 29.67
CA ARG A 218 5.40 -3.15 30.78
C ARG A 218 4.44 -4.31 30.50
N GLU A 219 4.11 -4.57 29.24
CA GLU A 219 3.30 -5.71 28.82
C GLU A 219 4.21 -6.80 28.21
N PRO A 220 4.40 -7.95 28.87
CA PRO A 220 5.22 -9.04 28.35
C PRO A 220 4.75 -9.51 26.98
N GLN A 221 3.44 -9.55 26.77
CA GLN A 221 2.84 -10.10 25.56
C GLN A 221 3.29 -9.33 24.33
N VAL A 222 3.34 -7.99 24.41
CA VAL A 222 3.77 -7.11 23.32
C VAL A 222 5.23 -7.41 22.95
N LEU A 223 6.11 -7.52 23.94
CA LEU A 223 7.52 -7.86 23.72
C LEU A 223 7.67 -9.24 23.06
N PHE A 224 7.01 -10.27 23.58
CA PHE A 224 7.14 -11.63 23.04
C PHE A 224 6.56 -11.77 21.64
N LYS A 225 5.47 -11.05 21.37
CA LYS A 225 4.86 -10.94 20.05
C LYS A 225 5.82 -10.33 19.05
N ILE A 226 6.36 -9.14 19.35
CA ILE A 226 7.34 -8.44 18.50
C ILE A 226 8.61 -9.27 18.31
N ALA A 227 9.03 -9.99 19.36
CA ALA A 227 10.15 -10.92 19.30
C ALA A 227 9.88 -12.19 18.48
N GLY A 228 8.66 -12.38 17.97
CA GLY A 228 8.27 -13.53 17.14
C GLY A 228 8.33 -14.85 17.89
N LEU A 229 8.10 -14.83 19.20
CA LEU A 229 8.06 -16.03 20.03
C LEU A 229 6.64 -16.60 20.07
N PRO A 230 6.47 -17.90 20.43
CA PRO A 230 5.16 -18.47 20.64
C PRO A 230 4.39 -17.75 21.74
N ASN A 231 3.07 -17.88 21.70
CA ASN A 231 2.19 -17.33 22.73
C ASN A 231 2.52 -17.97 24.10
N PRO A 232 2.84 -17.18 25.14
CA PRO A 232 3.12 -17.69 26.49
C PRO A 232 1.88 -18.24 27.22
N GLY A 233 0.67 -18.06 26.66
CA GLY A 233 -0.59 -18.39 27.30
C GLY A 233 -0.91 -17.50 28.50
N GLN A 234 -2.01 -17.81 29.20
CA GLN A 234 -2.49 -17.03 30.36
C GLN A 234 -1.56 -17.06 31.59
N LYS A 235 -0.49 -17.86 31.59
CA LYS A 235 0.37 -18.10 32.76
C LYS A 235 1.42 -17.00 33.00
N LEU A 236 1.72 -16.16 32.02
CA LEU A 236 2.83 -15.21 32.09
C LEU A 236 2.32 -13.76 32.13
N THR A 237 1.75 -13.37 33.28
CA THR A 237 1.50 -11.96 33.59
C THR A 237 2.69 -11.42 34.38
N TRP A 238 3.34 -10.38 33.88
CA TRP A 238 4.26 -9.61 34.71
C TRP A 238 3.42 -8.92 35.79
N ASP A 239 3.51 -9.41 37.01
CA ASP A 239 2.83 -8.80 38.14
C ASP A 239 3.37 -7.38 38.33
N VAL A 240 2.52 -6.39 38.06
CA VAL A 240 2.84 -4.96 38.13
C VAL A 240 3.38 -4.58 39.52
N LYS A 241 3.00 -5.31 40.58
CA LYS A 241 3.52 -5.10 41.93
C LYS A 241 4.96 -5.60 42.13
N LYS A 242 5.40 -6.65 41.41
CA LYS A 242 6.78 -7.16 41.45
C LYS A 242 7.72 -6.39 40.53
N LEU A 243 7.20 -5.63 39.56
CA LEU A 243 7.99 -4.69 38.76
C LEU A 243 8.57 -3.56 39.62
N HIS A 244 7.89 -3.14 40.70
CA HIS A 244 8.41 -2.18 41.67
C HIS A 244 9.57 -2.73 42.53
N GLU A 245 9.73 -4.04 42.67
CA GLU A 245 10.89 -4.63 43.35
C GLU A 245 12.17 -4.52 42.49
N CYS A 246 12.03 -4.28 41.19
CA CYS A 246 13.13 -3.96 40.29
C CYS A 246 13.57 -2.47 40.38
N GLU A 247 12.90 -1.67 41.22
CA GLU A 247 13.21 -0.26 41.46
C GLU A 247 14.10 -0.03 42.70
N ARG A 248 14.42 -1.08 43.47
CA ARG A 248 15.35 -1.01 44.62
C ARG A 248 16.69 -1.68 44.32
#